data_AF-A0A9J6GS14-F1
#
_entry.id   AF-A0A9J6GS14-F1
#
_cell.length_a   1.000
_cell.length_b   1.000
_cell.length_c   1.000
_cell.angle_alpha   90.00
_cell.angle_beta   90.00
_cell.angle_gamma   90.00
#
_symmetry.space_group_name_H-M   'P 1'
#
loop_
_entity.id
_entity.type
_entity.pdbx_description
1 polymer ?
#
loop_
_entity_poly.entity_id
_entity_poly.type
_entity_poly.pdbx_seq_one_letter_code
_entity_poly.pdbx_strand_id
1 'polypeptide(L)'
;MVAADFTFHLFTATIVDYARDKGLSLNGAAQLVTCACAGGLCGHLFLPLVAHKLVSSRSTTASVSFAVVSLCFFVMPSLTGFVSVSIVTFVSGAQQGYIRTLRAVLVADYLGADYVAMSWGIMGFAALPLIFCEPTIVGECIRHTVFLCLVKQSKPNTGVAAGIKVTKAVRRTFPSVSFALPKP
;
A
#
# COMPACT_ATOMS: atom_id res chain seq x y z
N MET A 1 14.38 4.00 -5.47
CA MET A 1 13.15 4.55 -6.10
C MET A 1 12.08 3.50 -6.33
N VAL A 2 12.41 2.32 -6.91
CA VAL A 2 11.48 1.17 -7.03
C VAL A 2 10.81 0.83 -5.69
N ALA A 3 11.59 0.82 -4.59
CA ALA A 3 11.05 0.58 -3.25
C ALA A 3 9.93 1.55 -2.83
N ALA A 4 10.04 2.84 -3.16
CA ALA A 4 9.03 3.83 -2.79
C ALA A 4 7.72 3.66 -3.57
N ASP A 5 7.81 3.22 -4.83
CA ASP A 5 6.65 2.90 -5.67
C ASP A 5 5.95 1.65 -5.15
N PHE A 6 6.73 0.62 -4.81
CA PHE A 6 6.23 -0.62 -4.19
C PHE A 6 5.56 -0.35 -2.84
N THR A 7 6.18 0.42 -1.95
CA THR A 7 5.59 0.79 -0.66
C THR A 7 4.27 1.54 -0.81
N PHE A 8 4.14 2.40 -1.83
CA PHE A 8 2.88 3.09 -2.10
C PHE A 8 1.80 2.17 -2.65
N HIS A 9 2.18 1.20 -3.47
CA HIS A 9 1.26 0.17 -3.96
C HIS A 9 0.68 -0.63 -2.79
N LEU A 10 1.57 -1.13 -1.92
CA LEU A 10 1.20 -1.78 -0.65
C LEU A 10 0.34 -0.89 0.24
N PHE A 11 0.66 0.40 0.36
CA PHE A 11 -0.16 1.34 1.13
C PHE A 11 -1.58 1.46 0.57
N THR A 12 -1.73 1.51 -0.75
CA THR A 12 -3.04 1.62 -1.40
C THR A 12 -3.85 0.33 -1.28
N ALA A 13 -3.20 -0.83 -1.30
CA ALA A 13 -3.86 -2.11 -1.03
C ALA A 13 -4.29 -2.21 0.45
N THR A 14 -3.35 -1.94 1.36
CA THR A 14 -3.57 -2.07 2.81
C THR A 14 -4.55 -1.04 3.37
N ILE A 15 -4.69 0.15 2.77
CA ILE A 15 -5.65 1.15 3.26
C ILE A 15 -7.10 0.75 2.98
N VAL A 16 -7.35 0.00 1.91
CA VAL A 16 -8.68 -0.55 1.61
C VAL A 16 -9.02 -1.64 2.63
N ASP A 17 -8.06 -2.52 2.94
CA ASP A 17 -8.20 -3.52 3.99
C ASP A 17 -8.39 -2.87 5.37
N TYR A 18 -7.61 -1.84 5.69
CA TYR A 18 -7.75 -1.06 6.92
C TYR A 18 -9.14 -0.41 7.04
N ALA A 19 -9.64 0.17 5.93
CA ALA A 19 -10.98 0.77 5.91
C ALA A 19 -12.06 -0.31 6.16
N ARG A 20 -11.89 -1.49 5.57
CA ARG A 20 -12.80 -2.63 5.77
C ARG A 20 -12.76 -3.15 7.21
N ASP A 21 -11.57 -3.27 7.80
CA ASP A 21 -11.38 -3.75 9.18
C ASP A 21 -11.99 -2.79 10.21
N LYS A 22 -12.06 -1.49 9.89
CA LYS A 22 -12.76 -0.48 10.71
C LYS A 22 -14.27 -0.47 10.51
N GLY A 23 -14.81 -1.35 9.65
CA GLY A 23 -16.24 -1.44 9.37
C GLY A 23 -16.78 -0.30 8.50
N LEU A 24 -15.91 0.42 7.78
CA LEU A 24 -16.35 1.44 6.86
C LEU A 24 -17.06 0.79 5.66
N SER A 25 -18.09 1.47 5.15
CA SER A 25 -18.77 1.04 3.94
C SER A 25 -17.80 1.00 2.76
N LEU A 26 -18.06 0.10 1.79
CA LEU A 26 -17.27 -0.02 0.56
C LEU A 26 -17.11 1.33 -0.16
N ASN A 27 -18.13 2.19 -0.08
CA ASN A 27 -18.12 3.53 -0.65
C ASN A 27 -17.08 4.45 0.04
N GLY A 28 -16.90 4.34 1.36
CA GLY A 28 -15.88 5.09 2.09
C GLY A 28 -14.44 4.66 1.73
N ALA A 29 -14.23 3.37 1.48
CA ALA A 29 -12.94 2.87 0.98
C ALA A 29 -12.64 3.38 -0.44
N ALA A 30 -13.64 3.40 -1.33
CA ALA A 30 -13.49 3.96 -2.67
C ALA A 30 -13.16 5.46 -2.63
N GLN A 31 -13.77 6.21 -1.71
CA GLN A 31 -13.47 7.63 -1.50
C GLN A 31 -12.04 7.86 -1.00
N LEU A 32 -11.50 6.99 -0.15
CA LEU A 32 -10.10 7.05 0.29
C LEU A 32 -9.13 6.88 -0.88
N VAL A 33 -9.39 5.90 -1.75
CA VAL A 33 -8.58 5.70 -2.98
C VAL A 33 -8.70 6.89 -3.91
N THR A 34 -9.90 7.44 -4.07
CA THR A 34 -10.13 8.62 -4.92
C THR A 34 -9.42 9.86 -4.35
N CYS A 35 -9.39 10.02 -3.02
CA CYS A 35 -8.60 11.05 -2.35
C CYS A 35 -7.10 10.86 -2.59
N ALA A 36 -6.58 9.62 -2.55
CA ALA A 36 -5.18 9.35 -2.87
C ALA A 36 -4.85 9.77 -4.30
N CYS A 37 -5.71 9.43 -5.27
CA CYS A 37 -5.56 9.81 -6.67
C CYS A 37 -5.64 11.33 -6.87
N ALA A 38 -6.59 12.00 -6.21
CA ALA A 38 -6.72 13.45 -6.25
C ALA A 38 -5.49 14.14 -5.67
N GLY A 39 -4.97 13.65 -4.54
CA GLY A 39 -3.71 14.09 -3.97
C GLY A 39 -2.57 13.94 -4.96
N GLY A 40 -2.45 12.76 -5.59
CA GLY A 40 -1.48 12.50 -6.65
C GLY A 40 -1.53 13.53 -7.77
N LEU A 41 -2.73 13.80 -8.32
CA LEU A 41 -2.94 14.83 -9.35
C LEU A 41 -2.50 16.21 -8.87
N CYS A 42 -2.83 16.60 -7.65
CA CYS A 42 -2.33 17.84 -7.05
C CYS A 42 -0.79 17.86 -7.03
N GLY A 43 -0.15 16.77 -6.58
CA GLY A 43 1.31 16.62 -6.58
C GLY A 43 1.94 16.80 -7.96
N HIS A 44 1.30 16.28 -9.00
CA HIS A 44 1.72 16.47 -10.39
C HIS A 44 1.62 17.95 -10.84
N LEU A 45 0.56 18.65 -10.44
CA LEU A 45 0.35 20.07 -10.75
C LEU A 45 1.31 20.99 -9.97
N PHE A 46 1.79 20.58 -8.80
CA PHE A 46 2.80 21.33 -8.07
C PHE A 46 4.17 21.30 -8.76
N LEU A 47 4.50 20.29 -9.56
CA LEU A 47 5.80 20.21 -10.25
C LEU A 47 6.10 21.43 -11.14
N PRO A 48 5.25 21.87 -12.09
CA PRO A 48 5.56 23.04 -12.93
C PRO A 48 5.71 24.33 -12.11
N LEU A 49 4.92 24.47 -11.04
CA LEU A 49 5.00 25.62 -10.14
C LEU A 49 6.30 25.64 -9.32
N VAL A 50 6.72 24.47 -8.87
CA VAL A 50 7.92 24.27 -8.06
C VAL A 50 9.19 24.31 -8.92
N ALA A 51 9.15 23.78 -10.14
CA ALA A 51 10.24 23.83 -11.12
C ALA A 51 10.64 25.26 -11.48
N HIS A 52 9.69 26.21 -11.44
CA HIS A 52 9.95 27.62 -11.69
C HIS A 52 10.55 28.36 -10.48
N LYS A 53 10.36 27.86 -9.25
CA LYS A 53 10.79 28.53 -8.01
C LYS A 53 12.02 27.92 -7.35
N LEU A 54 12.28 26.63 -7.52
CA LEU A 54 13.40 25.95 -6.87
C LEU A 54 14.65 26.01 -7.75
N VAL A 55 15.33 27.16 -7.70
CA VAL A 55 16.78 27.30 -7.93
C VAL A 55 17.54 26.85 -6.67
N SER A 56 17.04 25.82 -5.98
CA SER A 56 17.69 25.23 -4.80
C SER A 56 17.82 23.74 -5.03
N SER A 57 18.91 23.18 -4.50
CA SER A 57 19.41 21.84 -4.83
C SER A 57 18.31 20.79 -4.87
N ARG A 58 18.04 20.24 -6.07
CA ARG A 58 16.94 19.28 -6.35
C ARG A 58 16.98 18.02 -5.46
N SER A 59 18.16 17.70 -4.92
CA SER A 59 18.35 16.60 -3.97
C SER A 59 17.71 16.88 -2.60
N THR A 60 17.77 18.12 -2.12
CA THR A 60 17.25 18.51 -0.80
C THR A 60 15.73 18.49 -0.76
N THR A 61 15.07 18.86 -1.85
CA THR A 61 13.60 18.80 -1.92
C THR A 61 13.09 17.35 -1.99
N ALA A 62 13.82 16.47 -2.66
CA ALA A 62 13.51 15.05 -2.69
C ALA A 62 13.64 14.42 -1.28
N SER A 63 14.71 14.72 -0.55
CA SER A 63 14.91 14.15 0.80
C SER A 63 13.86 14.63 1.81
N VAL A 64 13.51 15.92 1.78
CA VAL A 64 12.40 16.47 2.59
C VAL A 64 11.09 15.76 2.24
N SER A 65 10.87 15.47 0.96
CA SER A 65 9.65 14.79 0.52
C SER A 65 9.54 13.37 1.09
N PHE A 66 10.64 12.62 1.06
CA PHE A 66 10.71 11.29 1.68
C PHE A 66 10.50 11.35 3.20
N ALA A 67 11.09 12.33 3.89
CA ALA A 67 10.91 12.49 5.33
C ALA A 67 9.44 12.72 5.71
N VAL A 68 8.72 13.55 4.96
CA VAL A 68 7.27 13.80 5.17
C VAL A 68 6.47 12.52 4.94
N VAL A 69 6.78 11.75 3.90
CA VAL A 69 6.11 10.46 3.65
C VAL A 69 6.34 9.49 4.80
N SER A 70 7.59 9.32 5.23
CA SER A 70 7.92 8.43 6.35
C SER A 70 7.17 8.83 7.64
N LEU A 71 7.05 10.13 7.90
CA LEU A 71 6.27 10.62 9.05
C LEU A 71 4.78 10.29 8.92
N CYS A 72 4.19 10.46 7.74
CA CYS A 72 2.80 10.08 7.46
C CYS A 72 2.55 8.59 7.74
N PHE A 73 3.47 7.72 7.32
CA PHE A 73 3.40 6.28 7.60
C PHE A 73 3.51 5.96 9.10
N PHE A 74 4.36 6.68 9.84
CA PHE A 74 4.53 6.48 11.28
C PHE A 74 3.29 6.90 12.09
N VAL A 75 2.61 7.96 11.65
CA VAL A 75 1.41 8.49 12.32
C VAL A 75 0.16 7.64 12.00
N MET A 76 0.10 7.00 10.84
CA MET A 76 -1.02 6.19 10.37
C MET A 76 -1.62 5.21 11.41
N PRO A 77 -0.85 4.35 12.11
CA PRO A 77 -1.40 3.41 13.09
C PRO A 77 -2.06 4.07 14.31
N SER A 78 -1.73 5.33 14.60
CA SER A 78 -2.30 6.09 15.73
C SER A 78 -3.61 6.78 15.38
N LEU A 79 -3.97 6.86 14.09
CA LEU A 79 -5.17 7.55 13.63
C LEU A 79 -6.37 6.61 13.67
N THR A 80 -7.46 7.08 14.28
CA THR A 80 -8.71 6.32 14.43
C THR A 80 -9.89 6.93 13.67
N GLY A 81 -9.77 8.21 13.26
CA GLY A 81 -10.83 8.93 12.56
C GLY A 81 -10.75 8.81 11.04
N PHE A 82 -11.91 8.69 10.39
CA PHE A 82 -12.00 8.67 8.92
C PHE A 82 -11.36 9.90 8.28
N VAL A 83 -11.70 11.09 8.79
CA VAL A 83 -11.18 12.37 8.28
C VAL A 83 -9.65 12.45 8.38
N SER A 84 -9.07 12.02 9.51
CA SER A 84 -7.62 12.00 9.68
C SER A 84 -6.93 11.05 8.71
N VAL A 85 -7.51 9.87 8.48
CA VAL A 85 -6.97 8.89 7.53
C VAL A 85 -7.07 9.44 6.11
N SER A 86 -8.17 10.10 5.74
CA SER A 86 -8.33 10.74 4.43
C SER A 86 -7.30 11.84 4.19
N ILE A 87 -7.01 12.69 5.19
CA ILE A 87 -6.00 13.75 5.07
C ILE A 87 -4.61 13.15 4.88
N VAL A 88 -4.22 12.17 5.70
CA VAL A 88 -2.91 11.51 5.57
C VAL A 88 -2.76 10.82 4.22
N THR A 89 -3.82 10.20 3.73
CA THR A 89 -3.87 9.54 2.41
C THR A 89 -3.74 10.54 1.27
N PHE A 90 -4.38 11.70 1.39
CA PHE A 90 -4.26 12.77 0.40
C PHE A 90 -2.83 13.33 0.36
N VAL A 91 -2.22 13.58 1.53
CA VAL A 91 -0.84 14.08 1.64
C VAL A 91 0.17 13.07 1.11
N SER A 92 0.01 11.77 1.44
CA SER A 92 0.89 10.72 0.93
C SER A 92 0.75 10.56 -0.59
N GLY A 93 -0.46 10.64 -1.13
CA GLY A 93 -0.73 10.67 -2.57
C GLY A 93 -0.06 11.86 -3.26
N ALA A 94 -0.20 13.06 -2.70
CA ALA A 94 0.42 14.28 -3.24
C ALA A 94 1.93 14.22 -3.27
N GLN A 95 2.57 13.72 -2.21
CA GLN A 95 4.01 13.57 -2.20
C GLN A 95 4.50 12.56 -3.24
N GLN A 96 3.76 11.48 -3.46
CA GLN A 96 4.13 10.48 -4.45
C GLN A 96 3.99 11.01 -5.88
N GLY A 97 2.94 11.79 -6.17
CA GLY A 97 2.82 12.51 -7.44
C GLY A 97 4.01 13.45 -7.67
N TYR A 98 4.45 14.15 -6.62
CA TYR A 98 5.62 15.02 -6.68
C TYR A 98 6.94 14.27 -6.92
N ILE A 99 7.20 13.16 -6.20
CA ILE A 99 8.42 12.36 -6.39
C ILE A 99 8.45 11.73 -7.80
N ARG A 100 7.31 11.22 -8.28
CA ARG A 100 7.18 10.60 -9.60
C ARG A 100 7.39 11.56 -10.77
N THR A 101 7.12 12.84 -10.55
CA THR A 101 7.36 13.89 -11.53
C THR A 101 8.78 14.41 -11.47
N LEU A 102 9.30 14.65 -10.25
CA LEU A 102 10.68 15.06 -10.04
C LEU A 102 11.69 14.07 -10.66
N ARG A 103 11.43 12.76 -10.57
CA ARG A 103 12.28 11.75 -11.22
C ARG A 103 12.33 11.89 -12.74
N ALA A 104 11.22 12.25 -13.39
CA ALA A 104 11.17 12.35 -14.85
C ALA A 104 12.04 13.52 -15.31
N VAL A 105 11.98 14.64 -14.59
CA VAL A 105 12.80 15.82 -14.82
C VAL A 105 14.28 15.54 -14.52
N LEU A 106 14.58 14.89 -13.40
CA LEU A 106 15.97 14.55 -13.04
C LEU A 106 16.60 13.60 -14.05
N VAL A 107 15.88 12.57 -14.49
CA VAL A 107 16.39 11.64 -15.50
C VAL A 107 16.63 12.37 -16.82
N ALA A 108 15.69 13.23 -17.25
CA ALA A 108 15.86 14.02 -18.47
C ALA A 108 17.08 14.95 -18.40
N ASP A 109 17.33 15.59 -17.25
CA ASP A 109 18.45 16.51 -17.07
C ASP A 109 19.81 15.82 -16.87
N TYR A 110 19.86 14.65 -16.22
CA TYR A 110 21.12 13.95 -15.94
C TYR A 110 21.54 12.97 -17.04
N LEU A 111 20.60 12.23 -17.62
CA LEU A 111 20.88 11.22 -18.65
C LEU A 111 20.63 11.75 -20.06
N GLY A 112 19.90 12.86 -20.21
CA GLY A 112 19.43 13.35 -21.51
C GLY A 112 18.10 12.71 -21.93
N ALA A 113 17.35 13.41 -22.78
CA ALA A 113 16.00 13.01 -23.19
C ALA A 113 15.95 11.64 -23.90
N ASP A 114 17.02 11.28 -24.63
CA ASP A 114 17.09 10.06 -25.43
C ASP A 114 17.10 8.77 -24.57
N TYR A 115 17.65 8.85 -23.35
CA TYR A 115 17.79 7.70 -22.44
C TYR A 115 16.64 7.58 -21.45
N VAL A 116 15.68 8.51 -21.47
CA VAL A 116 14.51 8.50 -20.59
C VAL A 116 13.75 7.18 -20.78
N ALA A 117 13.39 6.82 -22.01
CA ALA A 117 12.64 5.59 -22.29
C ALA A 117 13.36 4.32 -21.80
N MET A 118 14.68 4.23 -22.00
CA MET A 118 15.48 3.09 -21.53
C MET A 118 15.50 3.00 -20.01
N SER A 119 15.65 4.13 -19.30
CA SER A 119 15.65 4.14 -17.84
C SER A 119 14.31 3.71 -17.23
N TRP A 120 13.19 4.11 -17.84
CA TRP A 120 11.85 3.66 -17.45
C TRP A 120 11.68 2.16 -17.70
N GLY A 121 12.19 1.65 -18.82
CA GLY A 121 12.20 0.22 -19.12
C GLY A 121 12.94 -0.60 -18.07
N ILE A 122 14.18 -0.20 -17.74
CA ILE A 122 15.00 -0.88 -16.72
C ILE A 122 14.31 -0.83 -15.35
N MET A 123 13.77 0.32 -14.98
CA MET A 123 13.06 0.47 -13.70
C MET A 123 11.80 -0.39 -13.62
N GLY A 124 11.04 -0.49 -14.72
CA GLY A 124 9.88 -1.37 -14.83
C GLY A 124 10.29 -2.84 -14.72
N PHE A 125 11.36 -3.24 -15.41
CA PHE A 125 11.88 -4.61 -15.35
C PHE A 125 12.36 -4.99 -13.95
N ALA A 126 13.00 -4.05 -13.24
CA ALA A 126 13.38 -4.23 -11.84
C ALA A 126 12.18 -4.29 -10.88
N ALA A 127 11.05 -3.66 -11.22
CA ALA A 127 9.83 -3.68 -10.42
C ALA A 127 9.00 -4.95 -10.60
N LEU A 128 9.07 -5.61 -11.76
CA LEU A 128 8.36 -6.87 -12.05
C LEU A 128 8.55 -7.95 -10.97
N PRO A 129 9.78 -8.35 -10.57
CA PRO A 129 9.96 -9.41 -9.57
C PRO A 129 9.36 -9.03 -8.21
N LEU A 130 9.36 -7.75 -7.85
CA LEU A 130 8.73 -7.26 -6.62
C LEU A 130 7.20 -7.38 -6.67
N ILE A 131 6.58 -6.99 -7.79
CA ILE A 131 5.13 -7.12 -7.99
C ILE A 131 4.70 -8.59 -8.00
N PHE A 132 5.48 -9.46 -8.64
CA PHE A 132 5.21 -10.91 -8.62
C PHE A 132 5.39 -11.54 -7.22
N CYS A 133 6.29 -11.00 -6.38
CA CYS A 133 6.46 -11.46 -5.00
C CYS A 133 5.43 -10.88 -4.02
N GLU A 134 4.75 -9.80 -4.37
CA GLU A 134 3.76 -9.14 -3.52
C GLU A 134 2.65 -10.08 -3.01
N PRO A 135 1.96 -10.87 -3.87
CA PRO A 135 0.94 -11.80 -3.39
C PRO A 135 1.51 -12.93 -2.53
N THR A 136 2.78 -13.31 -2.71
CA THR A 136 3.45 -14.35 -1.92
C THR A 136 3.77 -13.84 -0.53
N ILE A 137 4.36 -12.64 -0.41
CA ILE A 137 4.70 -12.02 0.87
C ILE A 137 3.44 -11.68 1.68
N VAL A 138 2.44 -11.10 1.02
CA VAL A 138 1.14 -10.80 1.64
C VAL A 138 0.41 -12.10 2.01
N GLY A 139 0.49 -13.13 1.15
CA GLY A 139 -0.08 -14.45 1.39
C GLY A 139 0.53 -15.17 2.60
N GLU A 140 1.85 -15.15 2.78
CA GLU A 140 2.52 -15.70 3.95
C GLU A 140 2.11 -14.95 5.24
N CYS A 141 2.03 -13.62 5.18
CA CYS A 141 1.63 -12.77 6.31
C CYS A 141 0.17 -13.01 6.73
N ILE A 142 -0.74 -13.14 5.76
CA ILE A 142 -2.15 -13.49 6.01
C ILE A 142 -2.25 -14.93 6.53
N ARG A 143 -1.49 -15.88 5.98
CA ARG A 143 -1.47 -17.27 6.46
C ARG A 143 -1.06 -17.35 7.93
N HIS A 144 -0.04 -16.60 8.34
CA HIS A 144 0.41 -16.56 9.74
C HIS A 144 -0.61 -15.89 10.67
N THR A 145 -1.27 -14.81 10.20
CA THR A 145 -2.29 -14.08 10.97
C THR A 145 -3.58 -14.90 11.13
N VAL A 146 -4.04 -15.57 10.07
CA VAL A 146 -5.19 -16.48 10.11
C VAL A 146 -4.88 -17.70 10.99
N PHE A 147 -3.67 -18.26 10.90
CA PHE A 147 -3.25 -19.37 11.78
C PHE A 147 -3.26 -18.95 13.25
N LEU A 148 -2.72 -17.78 13.60
CA LEU A 148 -2.79 -17.25 14.97
C LEU A 148 -4.22 -16.95 15.41
N CYS A 149 -5.08 -16.44 14.51
CA CYS A 149 -6.48 -16.19 14.83
C CYS A 149 -7.24 -17.52 15.07
N LEU A 150 -6.99 -18.55 14.27
CA LEU A 150 -7.56 -19.90 14.47
C LEU A 150 -7.02 -20.57 15.74
N VAL A 151 -5.74 -20.43 16.06
CA VAL A 151 -5.15 -20.92 17.32
C VAL A 151 -5.76 -20.19 18.52
N LYS A 152 -6.05 -18.89 18.39
CA LYS A 152 -6.70 -18.09 19.44
C LYS A 152 -8.17 -18.43 19.62
N GLN A 153 -8.87 -18.83 18.55
CA GLN A 153 -10.25 -19.38 18.59
C GLN A 153 -10.31 -20.82 19.12
N SER A 154 -9.17 -21.51 19.21
CA SER A 154 -9.07 -22.88 19.75
C SER A 154 -8.90 -22.92 21.28
N LYS A 155 -8.76 -21.77 21.96
CA LYS A 155 -8.87 -21.74 23.43
C LYS A 155 -10.35 -21.84 23.83
N PRO A 156 -10.73 -22.79 24.70
CA PRO A 156 -12.10 -23.26 24.81
C PRO A 156 -12.93 -22.28 25.64
N ASN A 157 -13.96 -21.71 25.03
CA ASN A 157 -15.16 -21.40 25.80
C ASN A 157 -16.40 -21.64 24.92
N THR A 158 -17.10 -22.70 25.31
CA THR A 158 -18.54 -22.95 25.11
C THR A 158 -19.12 -22.83 23.69
N GLY A 159 -19.25 -23.98 23.02
CA GLY A 159 -20.25 -24.15 21.95
C GLY A 159 -19.85 -25.11 20.83
N VAL A 160 -19.90 -26.43 21.07
CA VAL A 160 -19.56 -27.51 20.13
C VAL A 160 -20.34 -27.45 18.79
N ALA A 161 -21.48 -26.75 18.75
CA ALA A 161 -22.30 -26.61 17.54
C ALA A 161 -21.79 -25.56 16.52
N ALA A 162 -20.95 -24.59 16.93
CA ALA A 162 -20.45 -23.54 16.05
C ALA A 162 -19.21 -23.97 15.22
N GLY A 163 -18.42 -24.90 15.75
CA GLY A 163 -17.18 -25.36 15.10
C GLY A 163 -17.41 -26.04 13.75
N ILE A 164 -18.49 -26.81 13.59
CA ILE A 164 -18.75 -27.57 12.35
C ILE A 164 -19.10 -26.63 11.18
N LYS A 165 -19.75 -25.48 11.42
CA LYS A 165 -20.08 -24.51 10.37
C LYS A 165 -18.85 -23.76 9.87
N VAL A 166 -17.92 -23.41 10.77
CA VAL A 166 -16.69 -22.69 10.43
C VAL A 166 -15.74 -23.58 9.61
N THR A 167 -15.58 -24.85 9.99
CA THR A 167 -14.73 -25.80 9.26
C THR A 167 -15.25 -26.10 7.84
N LYS A 168 -16.57 -26.09 7.65
CA LYS A 168 -17.19 -26.31 6.33
C LYS A 168 -17.09 -25.07 5.42
N ALA A 169 -17.09 -23.86 6.01
CA ALA A 169 -16.86 -22.61 5.28
C ALA A 169 -15.39 -22.47 4.84
N VAL A 170 -14.44 -22.79 5.72
CA VAL A 170 -12.99 -22.74 5.42
C VAL A 170 -12.60 -23.76 4.34
N ARG A 171 -13.19 -24.97 4.34
CA ARG A 171 -12.96 -25.96 3.27
C ARG A 171 -13.48 -25.51 1.89
N ARG A 172 -14.49 -24.63 1.84
CA ARG A 172 -14.96 -24.05 0.56
C ARG A 172 -14.04 -22.96 0.03
N THR A 173 -13.34 -22.25 0.90
CA THR A 173 -12.45 -21.14 0.48
C THR A 173 -11.04 -21.61 0.13
N PHE A 174 -10.58 -22.75 0.66
CA PHE A 174 -9.25 -23.29 0.40
C PHE A 174 -9.29 -24.81 0.12
N PRO A 175 -9.47 -25.25 -1.14
CA PRO A 175 -9.54 -26.67 -1.49
C PRO A 175 -8.18 -27.41 -1.36
N SER A 176 -7.08 -26.68 -1.23
CA SER A 176 -5.71 -27.23 -1.19
C SER A 176 -5.24 -27.64 0.21
N VAL A 177 -6.05 -27.43 1.26
CA VAL A 177 -5.67 -27.76 2.65
C VAL A 177 -6.37 -29.04 3.09
N SER A 178 -5.64 -30.16 3.01
CA SER A 178 -6.05 -31.44 3.60
C SER A 178 -6.01 -31.35 5.13
N PHE A 179 -7.13 -30.93 5.73
CA PHE A 179 -7.35 -31.11 7.16
C PHE A 179 -7.66 -32.58 7.45
N ALA A 180 -6.69 -33.29 8.05
CA ALA A 180 -6.93 -34.60 8.64
C ALA A 180 -7.93 -34.43 9.79
N LEU A 181 -9.12 -35.02 9.64
CA LEU A 181 -10.09 -35.13 10.73
C LEU A 181 -9.52 -36.07 11.80
N PRO A 182 -9.54 -35.71 13.10
CA PRO A 182 -9.27 -36.69 14.15
C PRO A 182 -10.36 -37.76 14.09
N LYS A 183 -9.93 -39.03 14.04
CA LYS A 183 -10.83 -40.19 14.09
C LYS A 183 -11.57 -40.21 15.44
N PRO A 184 -12.82 -40.69 15.45
CA PRO A 184 -13.67 -40.71 16.64
C PRO A 184 -13.08 -41.55 17.78
#